data_AF-A0A1G2WI72-F1
#
_entry.id   AF-A0A1G2WI72-F1
#
_cell.length_a   1.000
_cell.length_b   1.000
_cell.length_c   1.000
_cell.angle_alpha   90.00
_cell.angle_beta   90.00
_cell.angle_gamma   90.00
#
_symmetry.space_group_name_H-M   'P 1'
#
loop_
_entity.id
_entity.type
_entity.pdbx_description
1 polymer ?
#
loop_
_entity_poly.entity_id
_entity_poly.type
_entity_poly.pdbx_seq_one_letter_code
_entity_poly.pdbx_strand_id
1 'polypeptide(L)'
;MKKTFILFVLIATNTFANSDVITMKKGIVFNHVGHQTTKVGDCSVCHETKPYGKIAGFGKEWAHKYCTDCHEAFSEGPTKCAECHK
;
A
#
# COMPACT_ATOMS: atom_id res chain seq x y z
N MET A 1 -1.22 -52.58 -21.33
CA MET A 1 -1.80 -51.27 -21.63
C MET A 1 -1.60 -50.35 -20.43
N LYS A 2 -0.51 -49.59 -20.39
CA LYS A 2 -0.14 -48.70 -19.27
C LYS A 2 -0.98 -47.43 -19.39
N LYS A 3 -1.99 -47.27 -18.53
CA LYS A 3 -2.82 -46.06 -18.48
C LYS A 3 -2.04 -44.99 -17.71
N THR A 4 -1.36 -44.12 -18.44
CA THR A 4 -0.66 -42.95 -17.91
C THR A 4 -1.71 -41.97 -17.38
N PHE A 5 -1.84 -41.88 -16.05
CA PHE A 5 -2.71 -40.90 -15.39
C PHE A 5 -1.94 -39.58 -15.32
N ILE A 6 -2.13 -38.71 -16.32
CA ILE A 6 -1.54 -37.37 -16.34
C ILE A 6 -2.40 -36.49 -15.42
N LEU A 7 -1.91 -36.28 -14.20
CA LEU A 7 -2.51 -35.36 -13.24
C LEU A 7 -2.12 -33.92 -13.64
N PHE A 8 -3.02 -33.25 -14.36
CA PHE A 8 -2.91 -31.82 -14.66
C PHE A 8 -3.14 -31.03 -13.36
N VAL A 9 -2.05 -30.64 -12.69
CA VAL A 9 -2.11 -29.68 -11.59
C VAL A 9 -2.34 -28.30 -12.19
N LEU A 10 -3.59 -27.84 -12.15
CA LEU A 10 -3.97 -26.45 -12.42
C LEU A 10 -3.34 -25.56 -11.34
N ILE A 11 -2.20 -24.94 -11.66
CA ILE A 11 -1.65 -23.87 -10.86
C ILE A 11 -2.54 -22.64 -11.11
N ALA A 12 -3.50 -22.41 -10.23
CA ALA A 12 -4.24 -21.15 -10.18
C ALA A 12 -3.24 -20.06 -9.79
N THR A 13 -2.67 -19.36 -10.78
CA THR A 13 -1.89 -18.16 -10.51
C THR A 13 -2.86 -17.10 -10.02
N ASN A 14 -2.90 -16.89 -8.70
CA ASN A 14 -3.53 -15.72 -8.11
C ASN A 14 -2.78 -14.49 -8.62
N THR A 15 -3.29 -13.90 -9.69
CA THR A 15 -2.94 -12.55 -10.08
C THR A 15 -3.47 -11.63 -8.99
N PHE A 16 -2.62 -11.26 -8.03
CA PHE A 16 -2.87 -10.10 -7.18
C PHE A 16 -2.80 -8.86 -8.07
N ALA A 17 -3.85 -8.63 -8.85
CA ALA A 17 -4.14 -7.31 -9.37
C ALA A 17 -4.60 -6.48 -8.19
N ASN A 18 -3.83 -5.46 -7.81
CA ASN A 18 -4.36 -4.21 -7.28
C ASN A 18 -3.26 -3.17 -7.34
N SER A 19 -3.24 -2.45 -8.46
CA SER A 19 -2.51 -1.18 -8.59
C SER A 19 -3.21 -0.14 -7.74
N ASP A 20 -3.03 -0.18 -6.43
CA ASP A 20 -3.70 0.76 -5.53
C ASP A 20 -2.90 2.07 -5.46
N VAL A 21 -2.88 2.78 -6.57
CA VAL A 21 -2.69 4.23 -6.55
C VAL A 21 -4.02 4.81 -6.08
N ILE A 22 -4.02 5.31 -4.85
CA ILE A 22 -5.22 5.80 -4.16
C ILE A 22 -5.33 7.30 -4.36
N THR A 23 -6.38 7.77 -5.03
CA THR A 23 -6.72 9.19 -5.07
C THR A 23 -7.51 9.56 -3.82
N MET A 24 -6.94 10.42 -3.01
CA MET A 24 -7.56 10.95 -1.80
C MET A 24 -8.16 12.34 -2.07
N LYS A 25 -8.87 12.87 -1.08
CA LYS A 25 -9.44 14.23 -1.16
C LYS A 25 -8.32 15.25 -1.38
N LYS A 26 -8.67 16.39 -1.98
CA LYS A 26 -7.75 17.54 -2.19
C LYS A 26 -6.52 17.18 -3.03
N GLY A 27 -6.69 16.35 -4.06
CA GLY A 27 -5.67 16.13 -5.10
C GLY A 27 -4.50 15.24 -4.69
N ILE A 28 -4.55 14.63 -3.51
CA ILE A 28 -3.47 13.75 -3.05
C ILE A 28 -3.56 12.42 -3.80
N VAL A 29 -2.45 12.02 -4.39
CA VAL A 29 -2.28 10.70 -5.02
C VAL A 29 -1.29 9.89 -4.19
N PHE A 30 -1.76 8.81 -3.58
CA PHE A 30 -0.96 7.95 -2.72
C PHE A 30 -0.68 6.62 -3.42
N ASN A 31 0.60 6.36 -3.71
CA ASN A 31 1.03 5.09 -4.29
C ASN A 31 1.20 4.03 -3.17
N HIS A 32 0.11 3.36 -2.79
CA HIS A 32 0.11 2.36 -1.72
C HIS A 32 1.04 1.18 -2.06
N VAL A 33 1.01 0.71 -3.30
CA VAL A 33 1.87 -0.40 -3.78
C VAL A 33 3.35 -0.01 -3.68
N GLY A 34 3.72 1.20 -4.06
CA GLY A 34 5.10 1.69 -3.94
C GLY A 34 5.57 1.70 -2.48
N HIS A 35 4.73 2.16 -1.55
CA HIS A 35 5.03 2.11 -0.13
C HIS A 35 5.18 0.68 0.36
N GLN A 36 4.25 -0.21 -0.01
CA GLN A 36 4.26 -1.61 0.41
C GLN A 36 5.47 -2.38 -0.14
N THR A 37 5.87 -2.15 -1.38
CA THR A 37 6.82 -3.03 -2.09
C THR A 37 8.23 -2.45 -2.24
N THR A 38 8.38 -1.13 -2.28
CA THR A 38 9.65 -0.48 -2.62
C THR A 38 10.24 0.41 -1.53
N LYS A 39 9.43 0.85 -0.57
CA LYS A 39 9.86 1.81 0.47
C LYS A 39 9.78 1.25 1.88
N VAL A 40 8.61 0.79 2.30
CA VAL A 40 8.34 0.43 3.70
C VAL A 40 8.39 -1.08 3.93
N GLY A 41 7.73 -1.89 3.09
CA GLY A 41 7.77 -3.35 3.22
C GLY A 41 6.97 -3.95 4.39
N ASP A 42 6.59 -3.13 5.38
CA ASP A 42 5.87 -3.54 6.57
C ASP A 42 4.53 -2.81 6.68
N CYS A 43 3.44 -3.59 6.56
CA CYS A 43 2.08 -3.07 6.65
C CYS A 43 1.74 -2.48 8.02
N SER A 44 2.41 -2.95 9.09
CA SER A 44 2.10 -2.52 10.47
C SER A 44 2.55 -1.09 10.77
N VAL A 45 3.45 -0.52 9.97
CA VAL A 45 3.88 0.88 10.05
C VAL A 45 2.70 1.84 9.84
N CYS A 46 1.71 1.45 9.03
CA CYS A 46 0.52 2.26 8.76
C CYS A 46 -0.77 1.64 9.32
N HIS A 47 -0.86 0.31 9.40
CA HIS A 47 -2.07 -0.40 9.80
C HIS A 47 -1.89 -1.11 11.14
N GLU A 48 -2.58 -0.63 12.15
CA GLU A 48 -2.45 -1.16 13.52
C GLU A 48 -3.17 -2.49 13.74
N THR A 49 -4.19 -2.81 12.94
CA THR A 49 -5.08 -3.97 13.17
C THR A 49 -4.99 -5.00 12.06
N LYS A 50 -4.95 -6.29 12.43
CA LYS A 50 -5.04 -7.43 11.50
C LYS A 50 -6.47 -8.00 11.48
N PRO A 51 -6.99 -8.44 10.32
CA PRO A 51 -6.42 -8.26 8.97
C PRO A 51 -6.35 -6.77 8.59
N TYR A 52 -5.28 -6.36 7.92
CA TYR A 52 -5.03 -4.96 7.60
C TYR A 52 -6.19 -4.40 6.74
N GLY A 53 -6.76 -3.30 7.20
CA GLY A 53 -7.94 -2.69 6.61
C GLY A 53 -7.92 -1.17 6.76
N LYS A 54 -9.12 -0.55 6.79
CA LYS A 54 -9.21 0.91 6.97
C LYS A 54 -8.52 1.33 8.26
N ILE A 55 -7.73 2.40 8.18
CA ILE A 55 -7.06 3.00 9.34
C ILE A 55 -8.12 3.74 10.15
N ALA A 56 -8.26 3.38 11.42
CA ALA A 56 -9.18 4.05 12.34
C ALA A 56 -8.74 5.50 12.55
N GLY A 57 -9.66 6.45 12.45
CA GLY A 57 -9.32 7.87 12.57
C GLY A 57 -8.55 8.46 11.39
N PHE A 58 -8.45 7.75 10.25
CA PHE A 58 -7.82 8.29 9.06
C PHE A 58 -8.49 9.61 8.64
N GLY A 59 -7.69 10.66 8.56
CA GLY A 59 -8.13 12.04 8.36
C GLY A 59 -6.94 12.97 8.20
N LYS A 60 -7.19 14.28 8.17
CA LYS A 60 -6.15 15.29 7.97
C LYS A 60 -5.06 15.19 9.04
N GLU A 61 -5.46 15.13 10.30
CA GLU A 61 -4.57 15.12 11.46
C GLU A 61 -3.70 13.86 11.48
N TRP A 62 -4.31 12.71 11.17
CA TRP A 62 -3.58 11.45 11.05
C TRP A 62 -2.60 11.50 9.87
N ALA A 63 -3.03 11.94 8.68
CA ALA A 63 -2.19 11.97 7.49
C ALA A 63 -1.02 12.97 7.61
N HIS A 64 -1.27 14.19 8.09
CA HIS A 64 -0.24 15.21 8.34
C HIS A 64 0.63 14.91 9.55
N LYS A 65 0.38 13.81 10.26
CA LYS A 65 1.29 13.31 11.25
C LYS A 65 2.07 12.13 10.66
N TYR A 66 1.39 11.04 10.34
CA TYR A 66 2.05 9.80 9.97
C TYR A 66 2.76 9.85 8.61
N CYS A 67 2.21 10.55 7.61
CA CYS A 67 2.86 10.66 6.31
C CYS A 67 4.09 11.58 6.39
N THR A 68 3.91 12.79 6.93
CA THR A 68 4.98 13.80 6.98
C THR A 68 6.06 13.45 8.00
N ASP A 69 5.71 12.97 9.21
CA ASP A 69 6.71 12.58 10.21
C ASP A 69 7.63 11.48 9.64
N CYS A 70 7.06 10.52 8.90
CA CYS A 70 7.84 9.48 8.25
C CYS A 70 8.75 10.06 7.18
N HIS A 71 8.21 10.87 6.26
CA HIS A 71 9.02 11.48 5.20
C HIS A 71 10.13 12.40 5.74
N GLU A 72 9.86 13.13 6.83
CA GLU A 72 10.85 13.96 7.52
C GLU A 72 11.93 13.10 8.19
N ALA A 73 11.54 12.08 8.94
CA ALA A 73 12.46 11.20 9.66
C ALA A 73 13.45 10.50 8.72
N PHE A 74 13.00 10.12 7.53
CA PHE A 74 13.85 9.48 6.51
C PHE A 74 14.40 10.46 5.46
N SER A 75 14.02 11.75 5.53
CA SER A 75 14.33 12.75 4.51
C SER A 75 13.98 12.28 3.08
N GLU A 76 12.91 11.49 2.96
CA GLU A 76 12.47 10.88 1.71
C GLU A 76 10.94 10.99 1.57
N GLY A 77 10.50 11.61 0.49
CA GLY A 77 9.08 11.85 0.22
C GLY A 77 8.65 13.31 0.46
N PRO A 78 7.42 13.67 0.05
CA PRO A 78 6.93 15.04 0.13
C PRO A 78 6.58 15.46 1.56
N THR A 79 6.98 16.67 1.96
CA THR A 79 6.67 17.24 3.28
C THR A 79 5.97 18.60 3.18
N LYS A 80 5.93 19.21 1.99
CA LYS A 80 5.27 20.50 1.77
C LYS A 80 3.88 20.33 1.18
N CYS A 81 3.00 21.28 1.47
CA CYS A 81 1.59 21.26 1.06
C CYS A 81 1.41 20.96 -0.44
N ALA A 82 2.10 21.70 -1.32
CA ALA A 82 1.98 21.56 -2.77
C ALA A 82 2.68 20.32 -3.35
N GLU A 83 3.52 19.65 -2.57
CA GLU A 83 4.18 18.41 -3.00
C GLU A 83 3.21 17.22 -2.87
N CYS A 84 2.25 17.28 -1.93
CA CYS A 84 1.19 16.29 -1.73
C CYS A 84 -0.14 16.68 -2.41
N HIS A 85 -0.57 17.93 -2.31
CA HIS A 85 -1.87 18.42 -2.78
C HIS A 85 -1.76 19.05 -4.18
N LYS A 86 -1.94 18.25 -5.23
CA LYS A 86 -1.77 18.66 -6.64
C LYS A 86 -3.08 18.67 -7.43
#